data_AF-A0A7S2K824-F1
#
_entry.id   AF-A0A7S2K824-F1
#
_cell.length_a   1.000
_cell.length_b   1.000
_cell.length_c   1.000
_cell.angle_alpha   90.00
_cell.angle_beta   90.00
_cell.angle_gamma   90.00
#
_symmetry.space_group_name_H-M   'P 1'
#
loop_
_entity.id
_entity.type
_entity.pdbx_description
1 polymer ?
#
loop_
_entity_poly.entity_id
_entity_poly.type
_entity_poly.pdbx_seq_one_letter_code
_entity_poly.pdbx_strand_id
1 'polypeptide(L)'
;REVVWGNGNNTNTSTILGHEYSVSSVQWYPVDSGMFISLDKGGNVFVWDTNVFEVVDTFNVHGREIRCAALPKKINSKHMLTACGCANDRTIRLCDITSGSFSHELVGHGADGVNSLA
;
A
#
# COMPACT_ATOMS: atom_id res chain seq x y z
N ARG A 1 -12.51 -9.49 10.08
CA ARG A 1 -13.53 -8.42 10.23
C ARG A 1 -12.98 -7.24 9.45
N GLU A 2 -13.47 -7.04 8.23
CA GLU A 2 -13.13 -5.86 7.43
C GLU A 2 -13.95 -4.69 7.97
N VAL A 3 -13.28 -3.61 8.38
CA VAL A 3 -13.94 -2.39 8.82
C VAL A 3 -14.16 -1.55 7.57
N VAL A 4 -15.43 -1.42 7.17
CA VAL A 4 -15.86 -0.58 6.04
C VAL A 4 -16.21 0.79 6.62
N TRP A 5 -15.53 1.84 6.16
CA TRP A 5 -15.81 3.22 6.54
C TRP A 5 -16.70 3.85 5.47
N GLY A 6 -17.93 4.23 5.85
CA GLY A 6 -18.88 4.93 4.98
C GLY A 6 -19.59 6.02 5.77
N ASN A 7 -19.48 7.26 5.33
CA ASN A 7 -20.14 8.39 5.97
C ASN A 7 -21.63 8.39 5.57
N GLY A 8 -22.50 8.08 6.54
CA GLY A 8 -23.91 8.48 6.58
C GLY A 8 -24.81 8.20 5.36
N ASN A 9 -25.13 6.94 5.08
CA ASN A 9 -26.53 6.47 5.02
C ASN A 9 -26.60 4.97 4.73
N ASN A 10 -27.62 4.36 5.29
CA ASN A 10 -27.81 2.92 5.46
C ASN A 10 -28.14 2.18 4.14
N THR A 11 -27.20 2.09 3.22
CA THR A 11 -27.21 1.12 2.11
C THR A 11 -25.85 0.45 2.02
N ASN A 12 -25.83 -0.89 2.02
CA ASN A 12 -24.65 -1.75 1.97
C ASN A 12 -23.90 -1.67 0.63
N THR A 13 -23.57 -0.47 0.17
CA THR A 13 -22.87 -0.18 -1.08
C THR A 13 -22.15 1.17 -0.93
N SER A 14 -21.23 1.28 0.03
CA SER A 14 -20.18 2.28 -0.10
C SER A 14 -19.21 1.73 -1.14
N THR A 15 -19.51 2.04 -2.40
CA THR A 15 -18.62 1.87 -3.55
C THR A 15 -17.24 2.33 -3.12
N ILE A 16 -16.30 1.39 -2.98
CA ILE A 16 -14.93 1.70 -2.58
C ILE A 16 -14.35 2.57 -3.70
N LEU A 17 -14.38 3.89 -3.50
CA LEU A 17 -13.82 4.85 -4.45
C LEU A 17 -12.31 4.67 -4.43
N GLY A 18 -11.77 3.83 -5.30
CA GLY A 18 -10.32 3.77 -5.56
C GLY A 18 -9.81 2.41 -6.00
N HIS A 19 -10.03 1.36 -5.21
CA HIS A 19 -9.43 0.05 -5.46
C HIS A 19 -10.16 -0.71 -6.57
N GLU A 20 -9.51 -0.83 -7.73
CA GLU A 20 -9.98 -1.66 -8.86
C GLU A 20 -9.76 -3.17 -8.59
N TYR A 21 -8.81 -3.50 -7.71
CA TYR A 21 -8.42 -4.86 -7.38
C TYR A 21 -8.55 -5.17 -5.88
N SER A 22 -8.48 -6.46 -5.52
CA SER A 22 -8.52 -6.89 -4.12
C SER A 22 -7.35 -6.28 -3.33
N VAL A 23 -7.66 -5.76 -2.14
CA VAL A 23 -6.67 -5.21 -1.22
C VAL A 23 -5.78 -6.34 -0.70
N SER A 24 -4.47 -6.19 -0.90
CA SER A 24 -3.47 -7.18 -0.47
C SER A 24 -2.85 -6.84 0.89
N SER A 25 -2.76 -5.55 1.23
CA SER A 25 -2.17 -5.11 2.49
C SER A 25 -2.68 -3.73 2.89
N VAL A 26 -2.71 -3.48 4.21
CA VAL A 26 -3.06 -2.18 4.80
C VAL A 26 -2.08 -1.90 5.92
N GLN A 27 -1.50 -0.70 5.95
CA GLN A 27 -0.56 -0.30 6.98
C GLN A 27 -0.78 1.13 7.43
N TRP A 28 -0.78 1.33 8.74
CA TRP A 28 -0.83 2.65 9.33
C TRP A 28 0.47 3.39 9.08
N TYR A 29 0.36 4.68 8.79
CA TYR A 29 1.50 5.54 8.72
C TYR A 29 2.12 5.66 10.13
N PRO A 30 3.43 5.39 10.31
CA PRO A 30 4.02 5.20 11.64
C PRO A 30 4.20 6.50 12.43
N VAL A 31 4.09 7.67 11.80
CA VAL A 31 4.36 8.97 12.43
C VAL A 31 3.15 9.88 12.56
N ASP A 32 2.15 9.69 11.71
CA ASP A 32 0.87 10.37 11.82
C ASP A 32 -0.24 9.33 11.85
N SER A 33 -0.97 9.27 12.97
CA SER A 33 -2.15 8.41 13.12
C SER A 33 -3.32 8.84 12.23
N GLY A 34 -3.22 10.01 11.59
CA GLY A 34 -4.18 10.54 10.64
C GLY A 34 -4.09 9.94 9.24
N MET A 35 -3.09 9.10 8.94
CA MET A 35 -2.88 8.55 7.62
C MET A 35 -2.67 7.03 7.64
N PHE A 36 -3.17 6.36 6.61
CA PHE A 36 -2.83 4.96 6.36
C PHE A 36 -2.66 4.73 4.86
N ILE A 37 -1.89 3.69 4.53
CA ILE A 37 -1.74 3.22 3.16
C ILE A 37 -2.45 1.89 2.98
N SER A 38 -2.95 1.67 1.79
CA SER A 38 -3.49 0.39 1.36
C SER A 38 -2.96 0.06 -0.01
N LEU A 39 -2.72 -1.22 -0.26
CA LEU A 39 -2.20 -1.72 -1.52
C LEU A 39 -3.17 -2.70 -2.12
N ASP A 40 -3.31 -2.66 -3.45
CA ASP A 40 -4.12 -3.61 -4.20
C ASP A 40 -3.26 -4.63 -4.95
N LYS A 41 -3.92 -5.66 -5.47
CA LYS A 41 -3.32 -6.66 -6.36
C LYS A 41 -3.04 -6.13 -7.78
N GLY A 42 -3.52 -4.96 -8.16
CA GLY A 42 -3.18 -4.29 -9.41
C GLY A 42 -1.82 -3.59 -9.38
N GLY A 43 -1.20 -3.51 -8.20
CA GLY A 43 0.05 -2.78 -8.00
C GLY A 43 -0.16 -1.31 -7.68
N ASN A 44 -1.38 -0.89 -7.34
CA ASN A 44 -1.68 0.45 -6.87
C ASN A 44 -1.51 0.53 -5.35
N VAL A 45 -0.97 1.67 -4.92
CA VAL A 45 -0.85 2.10 -3.54
C VAL A 45 -1.75 3.32 -3.38
N PHE A 46 -2.64 3.27 -2.41
CA PHE A 46 -3.55 4.35 -2.08
C PHE A 46 -3.17 4.89 -0.71
N VAL A 47 -2.99 6.19 -0.63
CA VAL A 47 -2.75 6.93 0.61
C VAL A 47 -4.06 7.56 1.04
N TRP A 48 -4.48 7.26 2.27
CA TRP A 48 -5.74 7.70 2.83
C TRP A 48 -5.49 8.68 3.97
N ASP A 49 -6.27 9.76 4.00
CA ASP A 49 -6.38 10.67 5.13
C ASP A 49 -7.63 10.29 5.94
N THR A 50 -7.45 9.93 7.21
CA THR A 50 -8.55 9.52 8.11
C THR A 50 -9.37 10.69 8.65
N ASN A 51 -8.89 11.93 8.53
CA ASN A 51 -9.65 13.10 8.95
C ASN A 51 -10.78 13.39 7.96
N VAL A 52 -10.52 13.17 6.66
CA VAL A 52 -11.47 13.44 5.57
C VAL A 52 -12.09 12.14 5.02
N PHE A 53 -11.47 10.98 5.29
CA PHE A 53 -11.83 9.66 4.75
C PHE A 53 -11.78 9.59 3.22
N GLU A 54 -10.79 10.25 2.63
CA GLU A 54 -10.58 10.30 1.19
C GLU A 54 -9.17 9.84 0.81
N VAL A 55 -9.02 9.38 -0.44
CA VAL A 55 -7.73 9.08 -1.03
C VAL A 55 -7.04 10.40 -1.35
N VAL A 56 -5.94 10.70 -0.66
CA VAL A 56 -5.15 11.90 -0.91
C VAL A 56 -4.10 11.71 -1.98
N ASP A 57 -3.64 10.47 -2.18
CA ASP A 57 -2.69 10.15 -3.25
C ASP A 57 -2.81 8.71 -3.72
N THR A 58 -2.43 8.47 -4.98
CA THR A 58 -2.43 7.14 -5.59
C THR A 58 -1.21 6.96 -6.46
N PHE A 59 -0.47 5.89 -6.20
CA PHE A 59 0.75 5.57 -6.94
C PHE A 59 0.68 4.16 -7.49
N ASN A 60 1.13 3.97 -8.73
CA ASN A 60 1.27 2.64 -9.31
C ASN A 60 2.73 2.17 -9.20
N VAL A 61 2.95 1.06 -8.49
CA VAL A 61 4.28 0.47 -8.23
C VAL A 61 4.71 -0.48 -9.38
N HIS A 62 4.11 -0.30 -10.56
CA HIS A 62 4.25 -1.06 -11.81
C HIS A 62 3.41 -2.34 -11.95
N GLY A 63 2.07 -2.19 -11.90
CA GLY A 63 1.09 -2.99 -12.66
C GLY A 63 1.08 -4.50 -12.42
N ARG A 64 1.51 -4.95 -11.25
CA ARG A 64 1.71 -6.38 -10.94
C ARG A 64 1.24 -6.72 -9.54
N GLU A 65 0.93 -8.00 -9.33
CA GLU A 65 0.35 -8.50 -8.08
C GLU A 65 1.30 -8.32 -6.88
N ILE A 66 1.02 -7.29 -6.08
CA ILE A 66 1.62 -7.09 -4.76
C ILE A 66 0.94 -8.03 -3.78
N ARG A 67 1.75 -8.82 -3.06
CA ARG A 67 1.27 -9.74 -2.02
C ARG A 67 1.44 -9.21 -0.61
N CYS A 68 2.49 -8.42 -0.40
CA CYS A 68 2.81 -7.91 0.91
C CYS A 68 3.50 -6.55 0.79
N ALA A 69 3.35 -5.74 1.84
CA ALA A 69 4.07 -4.49 1.99
C ALA A 69 4.64 -4.36 3.39
N ALA A 70 5.68 -3.56 3.56
CA ALA A 70 6.24 -3.18 4.85
C ALA A 70 6.68 -1.72 4.83
N LEU A 71 6.07 -0.94 5.71
CA LEU A 71 6.47 0.42 6.05
C LEU A 71 7.63 0.40 7.05
N PRO A 72 8.56 1.36 6.95
CA PRO A 72 9.65 1.46 7.89
C PRO A 72 9.12 1.89 9.26
N LYS A 73 9.42 1.12 10.31
CA LYS A 73 9.00 1.42 11.69
C LYS A 73 9.66 2.67 12.28
N LYS A 74 10.77 3.12 11.67
CA LYS A 74 11.52 4.29 12.09
C LYS A 74 11.76 5.16 10.87
N ILE A 75 11.17 6.35 10.86
CA ILE A 75 11.49 7.35 9.84
C ILE A 75 12.90 7.84 10.10
N ASN A 76 13.78 7.69 9.10
CA ASN A 76 14.94 8.55 8.99
C ASN A 76 14.46 9.77 8.19
N SER A 77 14.71 10.97 8.70
CA SER A 77 14.00 12.24 8.42
C SER A 77 13.99 12.74 6.96
N LYS A 78 14.35 11.90 5.99
CA LYS A 78 14.55 12.26 4.59
C LYS A 78 13.78 11.40 3.59
N HIS A 79 13.50 10.12 3.90
CA HIS A 79 12.85 9.20 2.97
C HIS A 79 12.00 8.17 3.72
N MET A 80 10.82 7.85 3.18
CA MET A 80 10.00 6.76 3.69
C MET A 80 9.88 5.64 2.68
N LEU A 81 10.85 4.74 2.72
CA LEU A 81 10.91 3.60 1.83
C LEU A 81 9.98 2.49 2.30
N THR A 82 8.87 2.33 1.61
CA THR A 82 7.98 1.18 1.70
C THR A 82 8.52 0.06 0.83
N ALA A 83 8.66 -1.13 1.41
CA ALA A 83 8.96 -2.33 0.65
C ALA A 83 7.67 -3.00 0.19
N CYS A 84 7.56 -3.33 -1.10
CA CYS A 84 6.45 -4.03 -1.71
C CYS A 84 6.96 -5.34 -2.31
N GLY A 85 6.45 -6.47 -1.83
CA GLY A 85 6.78 -7.80 -2.32
C GLY A 85 5.85 -8.21 -3.44
N CYS A 86 6.41 -8.48 -4.62
CA CYS A 86 5.67 -9.01 -5.76
C CYS A 86 5.69 -10.55 -5.74
N ALA A 87 4.52 -11.15 -5.96
CA ALA A 87 4.39 -12.61 -5.97
C ALA A 87 5.09 -13.25 -7.18
N ASN A 88 4.82 -12.71 -8.36
CA ASN A 88 5.16 -13.39 -9.62
C ASN A 88 6.55 -13.00 -10.15
N ASP A 89 7.05 -11.82 -9.76
CA ASP A 89 8.32 -11.28 -10.24
C ASP A 89 9.52 -11.68 -9.37
N ARG A 90 9.28 -12.24 -8.18
CA ARG A 90 10.33 -12.60 -7.21
C ARG A 90 11.21 -11.41 -6.82
N THR A 91 10.63 -10.22 -6.90
CA THR A 91 11.26 -8.96 -6.61
C THR A 91 10.63 -8.30 -5.41
N ILE A 92 11.45 -7.67 -4.58
CA ILE A 92 10.99 -6.66 -3.63
C ILE A 92 11.25 -5.30 -4.26
N ARG A 93 10.27 -4.42 -4.24
CA ARG A 93 10.38 -3.05 -4.73
C ARG A 93 10.36 -2.07 -3.57
N LEU A 94 11.21 -1.06 -3.62
CA LEU A 94 11.24 0.02 -2.65
C LEU A 94 10.63 1.28 -3.27
N CYS A 95 9.60 1.80 -2.63
CA CYS A 95 8.90 3.00 -3.04
C CYS A 95 8.95 4.04 -1.93
N ASP A 96 9.26 5.28 -2.27
CA ASP A 96 9.19 6.38 -1.33
C ASP A 96 7.80 7.01 -1.36
N ILE A 97 7.01 6.82 -0.31
CA ILE A 97 5.64 7.36 -0.26
C ILE A 97 5.59 8.88 -0.11
N THR A 98 6.68 9.53 0.28
CA THR A 98 6.72 11.00 0.38
C THR A 98 6.89 11.67 -0.97
N SER A 99 7.52 10.98 -1.92
CA SER A 99 7.73 11.48 -3.29
C SER A 99 6.86 10.77 -4.33
N GLY A 100 6.17 9.69 -3.94
CA GLY A 100 5.48 8.79 -4.87
C GLY A 100 6.43 8.04 -5.81
N SER A 101 7.74 8.12 -5.57
CA SER A 101 8.74 7.65 -6.53
C SER A 101 9.20 6.23 -6.24
N PHE A 102 9.41 5.48 -7.31
CA PHE A 102 10.09 4.19 -7.25
C PHE A 102 11.59 4.39 -7.07
N SER A 103 12.17 3.75 -6.05
CA SER A 103 13.60 3.85 -5.76
C SER A 103 14.39 2.69 -6.35
N HIS A 104 14.08 1.45 -5.93
CA HIS A 104 14.93 0.29 -6.24
C HIS A 104 14.16 -1.03 -6.35
N GLU A 105 14.68 -1.93 -7.18
CA GLU A 105 14.22 -3.32 -7.30
C GLU A 105 15.30 -4.25 -6.72
N LEU A 106 14.89 -5.06 -5.74
CA LEU A 106 15.71 -6.09 -5.13
C LEU A 106 15.30 -7.43 -5.74
N VAL A 107 16.16 -7.96 -6.59
CA VAL A 107 15.99 -9.26 -7.25
C VAL A 107 16.83 -10.30 -6.52
N GLY A 108 16.25 -11.45 -6.20
CA GLY A 108 17.00 -12.52 -5.53
C GLY A 108 16.12 -13.58 -4.86
N HIS A 109 14.80 -13.38 -4.79
CA HIS A 109 13.91 -14.38 -4.23
C HIS A 109 13.70 -15.55 -5.18
N GLY A 110 13.51 -16.75 -4.60
CA GLY A 110 13.34 -18.01 -5.32
C GLY A 110 11.98 -18.11 -6.04
N ALA A 111 11.71 -19.29 -6.60
CA ALA A 111 10.54 -19.54 -7.44
C ALA A 111 9.19 -19.23 -6.78
N ASP A 112 9.12 -19.27 -5.45
CA ASP A 112 7.90 -19.08 -4.67
C ASP A 112 7.53 -17.60 -4.42
N GLY A 113 8.34 -16.66 -4.89
CA GLY A 113 8.10 -15.22 -4.76
C GLY A 113 8.24 -14.70 -3.32
N VAL A 114 7.77 -13.47 -3.10
CA VAL A 114 7.79 -12.82 -1.77
C VAL A 114 6.42 -12.96 -1.13
N ASN A 115 6.35 -13.71 -0.03
CA ASN A 115 5.07 -14.00 0.66
C ASN A 115 4.81 -13.08 1.86
N SER A 116 5.86 -12.57 2.51
CA SER A 116 5.73 -11.66 3.64
C SER A 116 6.96 -10.75 3.75
N LEU A 117 6.74 -9.58 4.35
CA LEU A 117 7.75 -8.59 4.73
C LEU A 117 7.49 -8.20 6.20
N ALA A 118 8.53 -7.79 6.94
CA ALA A 118 8.49 -7.58 8.40
C ALA A 118 8.88 -6.17 8.84
#